data_AF-A0AAW4WYV1-F1
#
_entry.id   AF-A0AAW4WYV1-F1
#
_cell.length_a   1.000
_cell.length_b   1.000
_cell.length_c   1.000
_cell.angle_alpha   90.00
_cell.angle_beta   90.00
_cell.angle_gamma   90.00
#
_symmetry.space_group_name_H-M   'P 1'
#
loop_
_entity.id
_entity.type
_entity.pdbx_description
1 polymer ?
#
loop_
_entity_poly.entity_id
_entity_poly.type
_entity_poly.pdbx_seq_one_letter_code
_entity_poly.pdbx_strand_id
1 'polypeptide(L)'
;MEMIGVSASASKAGKTTLISLMLKNSRYKDAVIKTSVDNELDQYKVINDPKIINQSGTDTSRFVEHGADKVILMQSPAAELPSAYQIARSLLADGIERLFIEGNTIINFLNPDLLFYLENKDQPEKESAKMVKNRASIKINTNLILQTNDLSNLTFDIQADKLSCYQAHLLADLFNLKLGEVGKIVKEQDVKIIKCMLGLF
;
A
#
# COMPACT_ATOMS: atom_id res chain seq x y z
N MET A 1 1.94 -11.76 -9.58
CA MET A 1 2.28 -11.01 -8.35
C MET A 1 1.39 -9.79 -8.32
N GLU A 2 0.55 -9.68 -7.30
CA GLU A 2 -0.32 -8.51 -7.07
C GLU A 2 0.54 -7.36 -6.52
N MET A 3 0.33 -6.14 -6.99
CA MET A 3 1.03 -4.95 -6.49
C MET A 3 0.07 -4.01 -5.78
N ILE A 4 0.28 -3.82 -4.48
CA ILE A 4 -0.54 -2.95 -3.64
C ILE A 4 0.27 -1.69 -3.30
N GLY A 5 -0.22 -0.54 -3.73
CA GLY A 5 0.40 0.75 -3.41
C GLY A 5 -0.22 1.37 -2.17
N VAL A 6 0.59 1.91 -1.27
CA VAL A 6 0.11 2.68 -0.11
C VAL A 6 0.83 4.02 -0.04
N SER A 7 0.07 5.09 -0.20
CA SER A 7 0.50 6.48 -0.15
C SER A 7 -0.30 7.25 0.90
N ALA A 8 0.17 8.43 1.30
CA ALA A 8 -0.54 9.24 2.29
C ALA A 8 -0.32 10.74 2.11
N SER A 9 -1.26 11.54 2.61
CA SER A 9 -1.16 13.01 2.58
C SER A 9 0.04 13.54 3.36
N ALA A 10 0.43 12.88 4.46
CA ALA A 10 1.47 13.34 5.36
C ALA A 10 2.37 12.22 5.92
N SER A 11 3.44 12.62 6.62
CA SER A 11 4.23 11.69 7.44
C SER A 11 3.38 11.17 8.60
N LYS A 12 3.69 9.95 9.08
CA LYS A 12 2.98 9.32 10.22
C LYS A 12 1.47 9.14 10.03
N ALA A 13 0.97 9.22 8.79
CA ALA A 13 -0.43 9.01 8.46
C ALA A 13 -0.89 7.53 8.52
N GLY A 14 -0.08 6.62 9.08
CA GLY A 14 -0.49 5.23 9.30
C GLY A 14 -0.24 4.24 8.16
N LYS A 15 0.56 4.59 7.14
CA LYS A 15 0.88 3.67 6.01
C LYS A 15 1.44 2.32 6.49
N THR A 16 2.48 2.39 7.32
CA THR A 16 3.10 1.21 7.93
C THR A 16 2.06 0.39 8.68
N THR A 17 1.19 1.06 9.45
CA THR A 17 0.12 0.39 10.21
C THR A 17 -0.84 -0.34 9.28
N LEU A 18 -1.32 0.29 8.21
CA LEU A 18 -2.26 -0.33 7.27
C LEU A 18 -1.67 -1.58 6.64
N ILE A 19 -0.44 -1.49 6.10
CA ILE A 19 0.25 -2.63 5.50
C ILE A 19 0.45 -3.74 6.55
N SER A 20 0.91 -3.39 7.75
CA SER A 20 1.13 -4.35 8.84
C SER A 20 -0.14 -5.10 9.21
N LEU A 21 -1.28 -4.43 9.24
CA LEU A 21 -2.55 -5.09 9.50
C LEU A 21 -2.97 -6.04 8.36
N MET A 22 -2.72 -5.66 7.10
CA MET A 22 -2.99 -6.50 5.93
C MET A 22 -2.11 -7.75 5.92
N LEU A 23 -0.83 -7.61 6.29
CA LEU A 23 0.13 -8.72 6.38
C LEU A 23 -0.30 -9.75 7.44
N LYS A 24 -0.77 -9.29 8.60
CA LYS A 24 -1.06 -10.15 9.77
C LYS A 24 -2.02 -11.31 9.47
N ASN A 25 -2.97 -11.10 8.55
CA ASN A 25 -3.97 -12.11 8.18
C ASN A 25 -3.76 -12.65 6.76
N SER A 26 -2.63 -12.33 6.14
CA SER A 26 -2.34 -12.76 4.78
C SER A 26 -2.03 -14.25 4.75
N ARG A 27 -2.52 -14.90 3.69
CA ARG A 27 -2.25 -16.31 3.36
C ARG A 27 -1.24 -16.47 2.22
N TYR A 28 -0.74 -15.35 1.69
CA TYR A 28 0.14 -15.28 0.54
C TYR A 28 1.57 -15.07 1.00
N LYS A 29 2.53 -15.39 0.13
CA LYS A 29 3.90 -14.94 0.30
C LYS A 29 4.02 -13.46 -0.04
N ASP A 30 4.24 -12.64 0.99
CA ASP A 30 4.20 -11.19 0.92
C ASP A 30 5.59 -10.56 0.94
N ALA A 31 5.80 -9.59 0.05
CA ALA A 31 6.94 -8.70 0.10
C ALA A 31 6.52 -7.25 0.37
N VAL A 32 7.40 -6.49 1.01
CA VAL A 32 7.26 -5.04 1.20
C VAL A 32 8.49 -4.32 0.68
N ILE A 33 8.29 -3.33 -0.20
CA ILE A 33 9.31 -2.34 -0.52
C ILE A 33 8.89 -1.01 0.12
N LYS A 34 9.66 -0.58 1.12
CA LYS A 34 9.51 0.73 1.73
C LYS A 34 10.43 1.72 1.02
N THR A 35 9.89 2.87 0.63
CA THR A 35 10.66 3.90 -0.08
C THR A 35 10.82 5.17 0.75
N SER A 36 12.02 5.74 0.70
CA SER A 36 12.33 7.06 1.23
C SER A 36 13.06 7.86 0.15
N VAL A 37 12.52 9.03 -0.18
CA VAL A 37 13.18 9.94 -1.12
C VAL A 37 14.13 10.83 -0.36
N ASP A 38 15.38 10.84 -0.79
CA ASP A 38 16.44 11.66 -0.23
C ASP A 38 17.33 12.15 -1.38
N ASN A 39 17.20 13.43 -1.72
CA ASN A 39 17.93 14.05 -2.83
C ASN A 39 19.34 14.50 -2.44
N GLU A 40 19.73 14.37 -1.16
CA GLU A 40 21.10 14.65 -0.70
C GLU A 40 22.02 13.43 -0.89
N LEU A 41 21.46 12.26 -1.23
CA LEU A 41 22.24 11.07 -1.54
C LEU A 41 22.91 11.19 -2.91
N ASP A 42 24.20 10.83 -2.96
CA ASP A 42 24.95 10.73 -4.22
C ASP A 42 24.47 9.56 -5.11
N GLN A 43 23.85 8.54 -4.49
CA GLN A 43 23.32 7.35 -5.18
C GLN A 43 22.23 6.67 -4.35
N TYR A 44 21.37 5.89 -5.02
CA TYR A 44 20.39 5.05 -4.34
C TYR A 44 21.01 3.94 -3.47
N LYS A 45 20.27 3.52 -2.45
CA LYS A 45 20.56 2.39 -1.57
C LYS A 45 19.37 1.43 -1.59
N VAL A 46 19.62 0.18 -1.93
CA VAL A 46 18.64 -0.92 -1.83
C VAL A 46 19.12 -1.87 -0.76
N ILE A 47 18.44 -1.87 0.38
CA ILE A 47 18.88 -2.53 1.61
C ILE A 47 17.97 -3.73 1.87
N ASN A 48 18.57 -4.91 2.01
CA ASN A 48 17.90 -6.14 2.40
C ASN A 48 18.66 -6.89 3.54
N ASP A 49 19.66 -6.25 4.14
CA ASP A 49 20.43 -6.79 5.27
C ASP A 49 19.50 -6.97 6.49
N PRO A 50 19.32 -8.21 7.00
CA PRO A 50 18.48 -8.48 8.16
C PRO A 50 18.82 -7.62 9.39
N LYS A 51 20.08 -7.22 9.59
CA LYS A 51 20.48 -6.39 10.73
C LYS A 51 19.86 -4.99 10.68
N ILE A 52 19.73 -4.44 9.48
CA ILE A 52 19.11 -3.12 9.26
C ILE A 52 17.59 -3.27 9.21
N ILE A 53 17.09 -4.25 8.48
CA ILE A 53 15.65 -4.49 8.31
C ILE A 53 14.96 -4.80 9.65
N ASN A 54 15.58 -5.63 10.49
CA ASN A 54 15.01 -6.06 11.77
C ASN A 54 15.36 -5.12 12.93
N GLN A 55 15.89 -3.93 12.66
CA GLN A 55 16.21 -2.97 13.71
C GLN A 55 14.92 -2.56 14.44
N SER A 56 14.85 -2.88 15.74
CA SER A 56 13.67 -2.63 16.58
C SER A 56 13.20 -1.18 16.53
N GLY A 57 11.88 -0.99 16.46
CA GLY A 57 11.25 0.34 16.44
C GLY A 57 11.26 1.02 15.07
N THR A 58 11.70 0.34 14.02
CA THR A 58 11.62 0.82 12.64
C THR A 58 10.36 0.33 11.95
N ASP A 59 9.96 1.03 10.89
CA ASP A 59 8.83 0.58 10.05
C ASP A 59 9.13 -0.77 9.39
N THR A 60 10.39 -1.04 9.02
CA THR A 60 10.79 -2.30 8.38
C THR A 60 10.71 -3.48 9.34
N SER A 61 11.10 -3.31 10.60
CA SER A 61 10.97 -4.39 11.59
C SER A 61 9.51 -4.72 11.83
N ARG A 62 8.65 -3.70 11.83
CA ARG A 62 7.20 -3.88 11.99
C ARG A 62 6.59 -4.73 10.87
N PHE A 63 7.01 -4.57 9.61
CA PHE A 63 6.54 -5.44 8.52
C PHE A 63 6.93 -6.89 8.73
N VAL A 64 8.17 -7.15 9.15
CA VAL A 64 8.66 -8.51 9.43
C VAL A 64 7.87 -9.13 10.59
N GLU A 65 7.68 -8.38 11.68
CA GLU A 65 6.91 -8.82 12.85
C GLU A 65 5.45 -9.17 12.51
N HIS A 66 4.88 -8.56 11.46
CA HIS A 66 3.51 -8.79 11.01
C HIS A 66 3.42 -9.82 9.87
N GLY A 67 4.52 -10.50 9.53
CA GLY A 67 4.50 -11.68 8.66
C GLY A 67 4.97 -11.45 7.23
N ALA A 68 5.57 -10.31 6.89
CA ALA A 68 6.20 -10.15 5.57
C ALA A 68 7.35 -11.15 5.37
N ASP A 69 7.30 -11.95 4.31
CA ASP A 69 8.36 -12.89 3.92
C ASP A 69 9.63 -12.18 3.44
N LYS A 70 9.47 -11.02 2.80
CA LYS A 70 10.59 -10.22 2.32
C LYS A 70 10.35 -8.73 2.55
N VAL A 71 11.31 -8.04 3.15
CA VAL A 71 11.27 -6.58 3.31
C VAL A 71 12.53 -5.98 2.70
N ILE A 72 12.35 -4.93 1.89
CA ILE A 72 13.42 -4.16 1.27
C ILE A 72 13.20 -2.69 1.61
N LEU A 73 14.25 -2.04 2.13
CA LEU A 73 14.29 -0.60 2.32
C LEU A 73 15.02 0.03 1.13
N MET A 74 14.34 0.94 0.44
CA MET A 74 14.90 1.70 -0.67
C MET A 74 15.02 3.17 -0.28
N GLN A 75 16.23 3.70 -0.32
CA GLN A 75 16.51 5.13 -0.13
C GLN A 75 17.12 5.65 -1.42
N SER A 76 16.56 6.70 -2.02
CA SER A 76 16.97 7.11 -3.36
C SER A 76 16.64 8.58 -3.64
N PRO A 77 17.49 9.31 -4.38
CA PRO A 77 17.08 10.54 -5.03
C PRO A 77 15.87 10.29 -5.94
N ALA A 78 14.99 11.29 -6.08
CA ALA A 78 13.74 11.12 -6.83
C ALA A 78 13.97 10.66 -8.29
N ALA A 79 15.07 11.12 -8.92
CA ALA A 79 15.44 10.79 -10.29
C ALA A 79 15.89 9.33 -10.47
N GLU A 80 16.38 8.69 -9.40
CA GLU A 80 16.93 7.33 -9.45
C GLU A 80 15.94 6.25 -9.00
N LEU A 81 14.76 6.66 -8.51
CA LEU A 81 13.71 5.75 -8.02
C LEU A 81 13.37 4.61 -9.01
N PRO A 82 13.21 4.84 -10.33
CA PRO A 82 12.92 3.77 -11.26
C PRO A 82 14.04 2.71 -11.31
N SER A 83 15.30 3.14 -11.34
CA SER A 83 16.47 2.26 -11.36
C SER A 83 16.61 1.49 -10.05
N ALA A 84 16.50 2.19 -8.92
CA ALA A 84 16.54 1.58 -7.60
C ALA A 84 15.43 0.52 -7.42
N TYR A 85 14.23 0.78 -7.95
CA TYR A 85 13.12 -0.16 -7.93
C TYR A 85 13.41 -1.42 -8.76
N GLN A 86 14.04 -1.32 -9.93
CA GLN A 86 14.41 -2.51 -10.71
C GLN A 86 15.37 -3.42 -9.95
N ILE A 87 16.35 -2.82 -9.26
CA ILE A 87 17.25 -3.58 -8.39
C ILE A 87 16.47 -4.21 -7.23
N ALA A 88 15.64 -3.45 -6.53
CA ALA A 88 14.79 -3.98 -5.45
C ALA A 88 13.91 -5.14 -5.91
N ARG A 89 13.34 -5.06 -7.12
CA ARG A 89 12.55 -6.14 -7.73
C ARG A 89 13.36 -7.40 -7.99
N SER A 90 14.59 -7.27 -8.50
CA SER A 90 15.48 -8.42 -8.74
C SER A 90 15.88 -9.16 -7.46
N LEU A 91 15.77 -8.49 -6.30
CA LEU A 91 16.08 -9.05 -4.98
C LEU A 91 14.86 -9.68 -4.28
N LEU A 92 13.67 -9.61 -4.89
CA LEU A 92 12.49 -10.32 -4.40
C LEU A 92 12.72 -11.82 -4.58
N ALA A 93 12.34 -12.60 -3.57
CA ALA A 93 12.47 -14.05 -3.62
C ALA A 93 11.52 -14.64 -4.67
N ASP A 94 11.87 -15.83 -5.18
CA ASP A 94 10.96 -16.60 -6.01
C ASP A 94 9.70 -16.96 -5.23
N GLY A 95 8.56 -16.87 -5.92
CA GLY A 95 7.26 -17.22 -5.34
C GLY A 95 6.63 -16.15 -4.45
N ILE A 96 7.12 -14.90 -4.44
CA ILE A 96 6.35 -13.77 -3.89
C ILE A 96 5.06 -13.59 -4.72
N GLU A 97 3.93 -13.69 -4.04
CA GLU A 97 2.60 -13.62 -4.65
C GLU A 97 2.04 -12.20 -4.61
N ARG A 98 2.38 -11.44 -3.57
CA ARG A 98 1.91 -10.07 -3.37
C ARG A 98 3.03 -9.15 -2.89
N LEU A 99 3.04 -7.94 -3.43
CA LEU A 99 4.05 -6.92 -3.18
C LEU A 99 3.36 -5.62 -2.72
N PHE A 100 3.64 -5.23 -1.49
CA PHE A 100 3.28 -3.91 -0.95
C PHE A 100 4.38 -2.90 -1.27
N ILE A 101 3.99 -1.74 -1.80
CA ILE A 101 4.87 -0.59 -2.02
C ILE A 101 4.43 0.55 -1.11
N GLU A 102 5.27 0.90 -0.14
CA GLU A 102 5.05 2.07 0.69
C GLU A 102 5.81 3.28 0.14
N GLY A 103 5.08 4.32 -0.25
CA GLY A 103 5.67 5.59 -0.66
C GLY A 103 4.74 6.45 -1.47
N ASN A 104 5.00 7.76 -1.49
CA ASN A 104 4.24 8.68 -2.34
C ASN A 104 4.89 8.79 -3.72
N THR A 105 6.18 9.13 -3.75
CA THR A 105 6.89 9.46 -5.00
C THR A 105 7.05 8.25 -5.92
N ILE A 106 7.40 7.07 -5.38
CA ILE A 106 7.57 5.86 -6.20
C ILE A 106 6.27 5.46 -6.91
N ILE A 107 5.11 5.69 -6.27
CA ILE A 107 3.81 5.35 -6.84
C ILE A 107 3.54 6.16 -8.11
N ASN A 108 4.12 7.35 -8.28
CA ASN A 108 4.01 8.13 -9.51
C ASN A 108 4.60 7.42 -10.73
N PHE A 109 5.52 6.48 -10.54
CA PHE A 109 6.18 5.72 -11.60
C PHE A 109 5.65 4.29 -11.75
N LEU A 110 4.79 3.85 -10.83
CA LEU A 110 4.23 2.50 -10.81
C LEU A 110 2.74 2.52 -11.14
N ASN A 111 2.21 1.38 -11.56
CA ASN A 111 0.78 1.17 -11.72
C ASN A 111 0.33 0.01 -10.83
N PRO A 112 0.12 0.24 -9.51
CA PRO A 112 -0.38 -0.79 -8.61
C PRO A 112 -1.76 -1.30 -9.04
N ASP A 113 -2.02 -2.58 -8.78
CA ASP A 113 -3.33 -3.20 -8.99
C ASP A 113 -4.41 -2.55 -8.12
N LEU A 114 -4.03 -2.19 -6.89
CA LEU A 114 -4.85 -1.42 -5.97
C LEU A 114 -3.98 -0.39 -5.24
N LEU A 115 -4.48 0.85 -5.19
CA LEU A 115 -3.77 1.96 -4.59
C LEU A 115 -4.61 2.59 -3.48
N PHE A 116 -4.05 2.58 -2.27
CA PHE A 116 -4.58 3.22 -1.08
C PHE A 116 -3.97 4.60 -0.88
N TYR A 117 -4.82 5.56 -0.50
CA TYR A 117 -4.41 6.89 -0.08
C TYR A 117 -4.93 7.20 1.32
N LEU A 118 -4.01 7.35 2.27
CA LEU A 118 -4.36 7.69 3.64
C LEU A 118 -4.42 9.21 3.74
N GLU A 119 -5.62 9.73 4.00
CA GLU A 119 -5.88 11.15 4.14
C GLU A 119 -5.83 11.51 5.62
N ASN A 120 -4.84 12.32 5.99
CA ASN A 120 -4.82 13.04 7.25
C ASN A 120 -5.30 14.47 6.98
N LYS A 121 -6.45 14.84 7.56
CA LYS A 121 -7.06 16.19 7.40
C LYS A 121 -6.50 17.21 8.39
N ASP A 122 -5.78 16.74 9.41
CA ASP A 122 -5.20 17.58 10.47
C ASP A 122 -3.80 18.09 10.10
N GLN A 123 -3.25 17.66 8.96
CA GLN A 123 -1.94 18.10 8.46
C GLN A 123 -2.03 18.54 7.00
N PRO A 124 -1.21 19.53 6.59
CA PRO A 124 -1.13 19.94 5.21
C PRO A 124 -0.67 18.77 4.33
N GLU A 125 -1.33 18.62 3.19
CA GLU A 125 -1.01 17.60 2.19
C GLU A 125 0.34 17.91 1.53
N LYS A 126 1.22 16.91 1.46
CA LYS A 126 2.51 17.01 0.76
C LYS A 126 2.32 17.13 -0.74
N GLU A 127 3.18 17.88 -1.41
CA GLU A 127 3.21 17.96 -2.88
C GLU A 127 3.31 16.58 -3.53
N SER A 128 4.16 15.70 -3.00
CA SER A 128 4.32 14.32 -3.49
C SER A 128 3.05 13.47 -3.36
N ALA A 129 2.10 13.86 -2.52
CA ALA A 129 0.85 13.14 -2.26
C ALA A 129 -0.29 13.55 -3.20
N LYS A 130 -0.30 14.81 -3.67
CA LYS A 130 -1.37 15.38 -4.53
C LYS A 130 -1.64 14.57 -5.78
N MET A 131 -0.57 14.18 -6.49
CA MET A 131 -0.68 13.39 -7.72
C MET A 131 -1.23 11.99 -7.45
N VAL A 132 -0.91 11.40 -6.30
CA VAL A 132 -1.31 10.04 -5.93
C VAL A 132 -2.78 10.00 -5.50
N LYS A 133 -3.27 11.05 -4.83
CA LYS A 133 -4.66 11.16 -4.37
C LYS A 133 -5.68 10.90 -5.47
N ASN A 134 -5.45 11.49 -6.66
CA ASN A 134 -6.35 11.37 -7.79
C ASN A 134 -6.20 10.04 -8.54
N ARG A 135 -5.18 9.23 -8.24
CA ARG A 135 -4.98 7.91 -8.84
C ARG A 135 -5.46 6.78 -7.95
N ALA A 136 -5.52 7.02 -6.64
CA ALA A 136 -5.95 6.02 -5.67
C ALA A 136 -7.37 5.53 -5.95
N SER A 137 -7.55 4.22 -5.79
CA SER A 137 -8.86 3.57 -5.84
C SER A 137 -9.57 3.69 -4.50
N ILE A 138 -8.82 3.65 -3.40
CA ILE A 138 -9.36 3.65 -2.04
C ILE A 138 -8.73 4.81 -1.25
N LYS A 139 -9.56 5.60 -0.56
CA LYS A 139 -9.15 6.61 0.40
C LYS A 139 -9.51 6.17 1.81
N ILE A 140 -8.62 6.39 2.77
CA ILE A 140 -8.84 6.01 4.16
C ILE A 140 -8.52 7.21 5.05
N ASN A 141 -9.39 7.52 6.00
CA ASN A 141 -9.10 8.54 7.01
C ASN A 141 -8.06 8.00 8.02
N THR A 142 -6.95 8.71 8.15
CA THR A 142 -5.83 8.35 9.04
C THR A 142 -6.26 8.14 10.49
N ASN A 143 -7.20 8.95 10.99
CA ASN A 143 -7.61 8.93 12.40
C ASN A 143 -8.28 7.60 12.78
N LEU A 144 -8.85 6.88 11.82
CA LEU A 144 -9.47 5.58 12.05
C LEU A 144 -8.43 4.46 12.19
N ILE A 145 -7.41 4.46 11.33
CA ILE A 145 -6.33 3.45 11.35
C ILE A 145 -5.58 3.48 12.69
N LEU A 146 -5.32 4.68 13.21
CA LEU A 146 -4.57 4.87 14.46
C LEU A 146 -5.38 4.52 15.71
N GLN A 147 -6.72 4.47 15.61
CA GLN A 147 -7.60 4.20 16.74
C GLN A 147 -8.06 2.74 16.82
N THR A 148 -8.33 2.08 15.69
CA THR A 148 -8.99 0.77 15.70
C THR A 148 -8.03 -0.40 15.75
N ASN A 149 -6.77 -0.28 15.29
CA ASN A 149 -5.80 -1.38 15.16
C ASN A 149 -6.39 -2.67 14.54
N ASP A 150 -7.49 -2.54 13.80
CA ASP A 150 -8.31 -3.62 13.29
C ASP A 150 -8.91 -3.19 11.94
N LEU A 151 -8.71 -4.03 10.93
CA LEU A 151 -9.15 -3.79 9.57
C LEU A 151 -10.66 -3.94 9.41
N SER A 152 -11.31 -4.82 10.17
CA SER A 152 -12.75 -5.08 9.97
C SER A 152 -13.62 -3.89 10.35
N ASN A 153 -13.12 -3.00 11.20
CA ASN A 153 -13.81 -1.78 11.64
C ASN A 153 -13.33 -0.53 10.88
N LEU A 154 -12.41 -0.69 9.93
CA LEU A 154 -11.88 0.43 9.17
C LEU A 154 -12.84 0.82 8.06
N THR A 155 -13.36 2.05 8.12
CA THR A 155 -14.14 2.60 6.99
C THR A 155 -13.21 3.24 5.96
N PHE A 156 -13.60 3.14 4.70
CA PHE A 156 -12.83 3.64 3.57
C PHE A 156 -13.77 4.09 2.45
N ASP A 157 -13.32 5.08 1.68
CA ASP A 157 -14.05 5.62 0.55
C ASP A 157 -13.48 5.05 -0.75
N ILE A 158 -14.33 4.46 -1.57
CA ILE A 158 -13.99 4.00 -2.90
C ILE A 158 -14.15 5.18 -3.85
N GLN A 159 -13.10 5.51 -4.59
CA GLN A 159 -13.20 6.55 -5.60
C GLN A 159 -13.98 6.04 -6.81
N ALA A 160 -14.96 6.85 -7.24
CA ALA A 160 -15.84 6.56 -8.38
C ALA A 160 -15.07 6.16 -9.65
N ASP A 161 -15.67 5.27 -10.43
CA ASP A 161 -15.18 4.77 -11.73
C ASP A 161 -13.82 4.05 -11.71
N LYS A 162 -13.32 3.67 -10.53
CA LYS A 162 -11.98 3.08 -10.37
C LYS A 162 -11.96 1.70 -9.74
N LEU A 163 -13.11 1.13 -9.37
CA LEU A 163 -13.16 -0.21 -8.79
C LEU A 163 -13.63 -1.22 -9.81
N SER A 164 -12.69 -2.03 -10.29
CA SER A 164 -13.01 -3.22 -11.07
C SER A 164 -13.47 -4.38 -10.18
N CYS A 165 -14.14 -5.37 -10.78
CA CYS A 165 -14.48 -6.62 -10.10
C CYS A 165 -13.24 -7.26 -9.42
N TYR A 166 -12.10 -7.33 -10.13
CA TYR A 166 -10.85 -7.84 -9.57
C TYR A 166 -10.39 -7.04 -8.34
N GLN A 167 -10.44 -5.71 -8.39
CA GLN A 167 -10.08 -4.87 -7.24
C GLN A 167 -11.04 -5.01 -6.06
N ALA A 168 -12.33 -5.27 -6.30
CA ALA A 168 -13.29 -5.56 -5.23
C ALA A 168 -12.95 -6.89 -4.51
N HIS A 169 -12.54 -7.92 -5.26
CA HIS A 169 -12.04 -9.17 -4.68
C HIS A 169 -10.74 -8.97 -3.90
N LEU A 170 -9.80 -8.21 -4.46
CA LEU A 170 -8.54 -7.91 -3.81
C LEU A 170 -8.75 -7.11 -2.51
N LEU A 171 -9.68 -6.17 -2.51
CA LEU A 171 -10.07 -5.42 -1.32
C LEU A 171 -10.71 -6.32 -0.26
N ALA A 172 -11.59 -7.23 -0.67
CA ALA A 172 -12.20 -8.20 0.23
C ALA A 172 -11.13 -9.06 0.93
N ASP A 173 -10.16 -9.57 0.15
CA ASP A 173 -9.06 -10.38 0.66
C ASP A 173 -8.15 -9.58 1.62
N LEU A 174 -7.71 -8.37 1.22
CA LEU A 174 -6.83 -7.52 2.05
C LEU A 174 -7.45 -7.11 3.39
N PHE A 175 -8.77 -6.91 3.43
CA PHE A 175 -9.49 -6.51 4.63
C PHE A 175 -10.13 -7.69 5.37
N ASN A 176 -9.93 -8.93 4.89
CA ASN A 176 -10.58 -10.13 5.39
C ASN A 176 -12.12 -9.99 5.49
N LEU A 177 -12.72 -9.38 4.47
CA LEU A 177 -14.16 -9.19 4.32
C LEU A 177 -14.74 -10.25 3.38
N LYS A 178 -16.01 -10.57 3.57
CA LYS A 178 -16.77 -11.31 2.56
C LYS A 178 -17.09 -10.39 1.39
N LEU A 179 -17.14 -10.95 0.19
CA LEU A 179 -17.44 -10.17 -1.02
C LEU A 179 -18.80 -9.44 -0.93
N GLY A 180 -19.79 -10.05 -0.27
CA GLY A 180 -21.08 -9.41 -0.02
C GLY A 180 -21.01 -8.17 0.88
N GLU A 181 -20.01 -8.08 1.77
CA GLU A 181 -19.77 -6.88 2.59
C GLU A 181 -19.17 -5.77 1.74
N VAL A 182 -18.21 -6.09 0.87
CA VAL A 182 -17.69 -5.14 -0.14
C VAL A 182 -18.82 -4.65 -1.05
N GLY A 183 -19.72 -5.54 -1.49
CA GLY A 183 -20.89 -5.16 -2.29
C GLY A 183 -21.83 -4.19 -1.58
N LYS A 184 -22.02 -4.32 -0.25
CA LYS A 184 -22.78 -3.35 0.54
C LYS A 184 -22.11 -1.99 0.58
N ILE A 185 -20.80 -1.95 0.86
CA ILE A 185 -19.99 -0.72 0.88
C ILE A 185 -20.08 0.01 -0.47
N VAL A 186 -19.90 -0.72 -1.57
CA VAL A 186 -20.01 -0.20 -2.94
C VAL A 186 -21.39 0.42 -3.19
N LYS A 187 -22.46 -0.28 -2.79
CA LYS A 187 -23.84 0.20 -2.95
C LYS A 187 -24.13 1.44 -2.10
N GLU A 188 -23.67 1.46 -0.85
CA GLU A 188 -23.86 2.58 0.07
C GLU A 188 -23.13 3.84 -0.39
N GLN A 189 -22.00 3.69 -1.07
CA GLN A 189 -21.21 4.79 -1.64
C GLN A 189 -21.60 5.17 -3.07
N ASP A 190 -22.64 4.55 -3.63
CA ASP A 190 -23.11 4.75 -5.01
C ASP A 190 -22.00 4.57 -6.07
N VAL A 191 -21.11 3.59 -5.85
CA VAL A 191 -20.00 3.29 -6.75
C VAL A 191 -20.42 2.21 -7.74
N LYS A 192 -20.10 2.41 -9.03
CA LYS A 192 -20.29 1.38 -10.05
C LYS A 192 -19.04 0.53 -10.19
N ILE A 193 -19.20 -0.78 -10.08
CA ILE A 193 -18.13 -1.73 -10.39
C ILE A 193 -18.01 -1.87 -11.90
N ILE A 194 -16.78 -1.76 -12.41
CA ILE A 194 -16.48 -1.87 -13.84
C ILE A 194 -15.76 -3.18 -14.18
N LYS A 195 -15.70 -3.52 -15.47
CA LYS A 195 -14.88 -4.64 -15.99
C LYS A 195 -15.14 -5.98 -15.29
N CYS A 196 -16.40 -6.29 -15.00
CA CYS A 196 -16.79 -7.59 -14.48
C CYS A 196 -16.84 -8.60 -15.62
N MET A 197 -15.94 -9.58 -15.58
CA MET A 197 -15.80 -10.56 -16.67
C MET A 197 -16.99 -11.54 -16.77
N LEU A 198 -17.95 -11.53 -15.83
CA LEU A 198 -19.01 -12.55 -15.75
C LEU A 198 -20.40 -12.04 -15.31
N GLY A 199 -20.68 -10.73 -15.38
CA GLY A 199 -22.04 -10.22 -15.10
C GLY A 199 -22.57 -10.46 -13.66
N LEU A 200 -21.69 -10.75 -12.71
CA LEU A 200 -22.01 -10.87 -11.29
C LEU A 200 -21.94 -9.49 -10.66
N PHE A 201 -23.07 -8.79 -10.58
CA PHE A 201 -23.51 -7.89 -9.50
C PHE A 201 -24.97 -7.48 -9.73
#